data_AF-A0A4W4E965-F1
#
_entry.id   AF-A0A4W4E965-F1
#
_cell.length_a   1.000
_cell.length_b   1.000
_cell.length_c   1.000
_cell.angle_alpha   90.00
_cell.angle_beta   90.00
_cell.angle_gamma   90.00
#
_symmetry.space_group_name_H-M   'P 1'
#
loop_
_entity.id
_entity.type
_entity.pdbx_description
1 polymer ?
#
loop_
_entity_poly.entity_id
_entity_poly.type
_entity_poly.pdbx_seq_one_letter_code
_entity_poly.pdbx_strand_id
1 'polypeptide(L)'
;MYKELNTLRFGEGPGAGVPPPPPPPAIAGSMEEGKHPSRALLQKGQDGEELDGGPIGQPQLINPLPTVPRGVTEKDHGNSKVSCDTKRQIPVFSREKNIAFLLKELDSLRVLNKKLQDKLALREKELETMRLDKQLQDADLESRACERAAVLVEEVYKAQRERDQAVMARLRLANEERDEALLRAKKLQEAAMELENINPEESDMDLEELLHRVSSADSALSIERSGMAILERIQRARERRSKITSEEMRAVIEERDKALSRCKRLEQELLYSRELSQTTTSHLVTTHHQEQEHKVELKTVQRERDMAVEVCRRLEEELRSLRRYHSTQQSQMEESGRKEASSWASPTQAKEGPVTPTPALLSRVQLLTTELQGTKTQLHLVQEAEREATEKVQKLERLVEVLRKKVGTGSVRTVI
;
A
#
# COMPACT_ATOMS: atom_id res chain seq x y z
N MET A 1 36.20 -29.09 57.09
CA MET A 1 36.38 -30.55 56.93
C MET A 1 35.42 -30.98 55.83
N TYR A 2 35.77 -31.31 54.59
CA TYR A 2 37.05 -31.64 53.95
C TYR A 2 37.11 -30.96 52.58
N LYS A 3 38.31 -30.46 52.25
CA LYS A 3 38.79 -30.14 50.90
C LYS A 3 39.27 -31.45 50.23
N GLU A 4 39.62 -31.34 48.93
CA GLU A 4 40.41 -32.28 48.10
C GLU A 4 39.57 -33.34 47.37
N LEU A 5 39.76 -33.70 46.09
CA LEU A 5 40.77 -33.47 45.05
C LEU A 5 40.12 -33.91 43.72
N ASN A 6 40.29 -33.19 42.60
CA ASN A 6 41.00 -33.74 41.44
C ASN A 6 41.03 -32.75 40.26
N THR A 7 42.25 -32.33 39.98
CA THR A 7 42.69 -31.60 38.80
C THR A 7 43.20 -32.65 37.79
N LEU A 8 42.51 -32.82 36.66
CA LEU A 8 43.06 -33.55 35.51
C LEU A 8 43.10 -32.62 34.30
N ARG A 9 44.30 -32.08 34.12
CA ARG A 9 44.77 -31.29 33.00
C ARG A 9 45.04 -32.27 31.84
N PHE A 10 44.19 -32.27 30.79
CA PHE A 10 44.53 -32.95 29.54
C PHE A 10 45.29 -32.00 28.62
N GLY A 11 46.39 -32.51 28.09
CA GLY A 11 47.41 -31.78 27.37
C GLY A 11 46.97 -31.26 26.00
N GLU A 12 47.58 -30.14 25.64
CA GLU A 12 47.63 -29.59 24.29
C GLU A 12 48.38 -30.56 23.36
N GLY A 13 47.70 -30.98 22.29
CA GLY A 13 48.30 -31.59 21.11
C GLY A 13 48.12 -30.64 19.90
N PRO A 14 49.03 -30.69 18.91
CA PRO A 14 49.17 -29.63 17.90
C PRO A 14 48.02 -29.62 16.90
N GLY A 15 47.59 -28.41 16.54
CA GLY A 15 46.44 -28.15 15.69
C GLY A 15 46.54 -28.75 14.29
N ALA A 16 45.54 -29.56 13.95
CA ALA A 16 45.16 -29.83 12.57
C ALA A 16 44.14 -28.76 12.16
N GLY A 17 44.59 -27.80 11.34
CA GLY A 17 43.74 -26.75 10.80
C GLY A 17 42.65 -27.32 9.90
N VAL A 18 41.40 -26.95 10.18
CA VAL A 18 40.26 -27.13 9.28
C VAL A 18 40.48 -26.21 8.06
N PRO A 19 40.42 -26.70 6.82
CA PRO A 19 40.53 -25.83 5.65
C PRO A 19 39.28 -24.94 5.53
N PRO A 20 39.43 -23.67 5.09
CA PRO A 20 38.30 -22.77 4.91
C PRO A 20 37.36 -23.25 3.79
N PRO A 21 36.05 -22.92 3.86
CA PRO A 21 35.10 -23.27 2.81
C PRO A 21 35.40 -22.52 1.49
N PRO A 22 35.08 -23.12 0.33
CA PRO A 22 35.31 -22.49 -0.97
C PRO A 22 34.38 -21.28 -1.20
N PRO A 23 34.83 -20.27 -1.98
CA PRO A 23 34.01 -19.10 -2.29
C PRO A 23 32.84 -19.46 -3.24
N PRO A 24 31.72 -18.71 -3.18
CA PRO A 24 30.59 -18.91 -4.08
C PRO A 24 30.94 -18.54 -5.54
N PRO A 25 30.29 -19.17 -6.53
CA PRO A 25 30.63 -18.96 -7.94
C PRO A 25 30.30 -17.54 -8.41
N ALA A 26 31.25 -16.95 -9.13
CA ALA A 26 31.13 -15.64 -9.76
C ALA A 26 30.03 -15.67 -10.83
N ILE A 27 29.00 -14.84 -10.64
CA ILE A 27 28.04 -14.50 -11.69
C ILE A 27 28.73 -13.48 -12.61
N ALA A 28 29.29 -13.99 -13.70
CA ALA A 28 29.67 -13.18 -14.85
C ALA A 28 28.41 -12.90 -15.68
N GLY A 29 28.06 -11.63 -15.81
CA GLY A 29 26.91 -11.16 -16.58
C GLY A 29 26.92 -9.64 -16.66
N SER A 30 27.90 -9.10 -17.39
CA SER A 30 27.94 -7.70 -17.80
C SER A 30 26.82 -7.40 -18.80
N MET A 31 26.04 -6.35 -18.56
CA MET A 31 25.59 -5.42 -19.62
C MET A 31 25.55 -4.00 -19.05
N GLU A 32 26.04 -3.09 -19.88
CA GLU A 32 26.27 -1.67 -19.64
C GLU A 32 25.00 -0.87 -19.39
N GLU A 33 25.11 0.25 -18.66
CA GLU A 33 24.93 1.61 -19.23
C GLU A 33 25.09 2.70 -18.14
N GLY A 34 25.65 3.85 -18.53
CA GLY A 34 25.46 5.12 -17.80
C GLY A 34 26.68 5.71 -17.09
N LYS A 35 27.71 6.11 -17.84
CA LYS A 35 28.68 7.13 -17.40
C LYS A 35 28.16 8.52 -17.78
N HIS A 36 27.98 9.40 -16.79
CA HIS A 36 28.57 10.75 -16.81
C HIS A 36 28.80 11.26 -15.37
N PRO A 37 29.91 11.96 -15.08
CA PRO A 37 30.32 12.33 -13.73
C PRO A 37 30.15 13.83 -13.44
N SER A 38 30.24 14.17 -12.15
CA SER A 38 31.01 15.29 -11.57
C SER A 38 30.20 16.20 -10.63
N ARG A 39 30.46 16.05 -9.32
CA ARG A 39 30.56 17.22 -8.43
C ARG A 39 31.70 16.96 -7.45
N ALA A 40 32.74 17.76 -7.58
CA ALA A 40 33.95 17.72 -6.79
C ALA A 40 33.97 18.86 -5.75
N LEU A 41 34.83 18.65 -4.75
CA LEU A 41 35.45 19.63 -3.82
C LEU A 41 34.56 20.11 -2.66
N LEU A 42 35.00 20.26 -1.41
CA LEU A 42 36.25 20.05 -0.62
C LEU A 42 35.76 20.33 0.83
N GLN A 43 35.93 19.44 1.83
CA GLN A 43 37.10 19.26 2.70
C GLN A 43 37.53 20.49 3.52
N LYS A 44 37.38 20.43 4.85
CA LYS A 44 38.32 20.86 5.93
C LYS A 44 37.70 20.45 7.28
N GLY A 45 38.26 19.56 8.10
CA GLY A 45 39.54 19.63 8.83
C GLY A 45 39.26 20.15 10.26
N GLN A 46 38.94 19.29 11.24
CA GLN A 46 39.85 18.68 12.25
C GLN A 46 40.48 19.70 13.23
N ASP A 47 40.09 19.64 14.53
CA ASP A 47 40.94 19.24 15.68
C ASP A 47 40.50 19.80 17.07
N GLY A 48 40.70 18.96 18.11
CA GLY A 48 40.83 19.29 19.56
C GLY A 48 39.56 19.15 20.42
N GLU A 49 39.35 18.09 21.23
CA GLU A 49 39.78 17.91 22.66
C GLU A 49 39.29 19.05 23.59
N GLU A 50 38.71 18.87 24.78
CA GLU A 50 38.36 17.74 25.65
C GLU A 50 37.53 18.31 26.85
N LEU A 51 36.77 17.45 27.56
CA LEU A 51 36.28 17.58 28.95
C LEU A 51 35.10 18.53 29.31
N ASP A 52 33.97 17.90 29.72
CA ASP A 52 33.52 17.78 31.13
C ASP A 52 32.01 18.03 31.36
N GLY A 53 31.41 17.19 32.22
CA GLY A 53 30.18 17.46 32.98
C GLY A 53 28.80 17.26 32.33
N GLY A 54 28.15 16.11 32.60
CA GLY A 54 26.65 16.03 32.58
C GLY A 54 26.02 16.58 33.86
N PRO A 55 24.73 16.32 34.21
CA PRO A 55 23.62 15.81 33.39
C PRO A 55 22.25 16.52 33.69
N ILE A 56 21.15 16.04 33.06
CA ILE A 56 19.72 16.18 33.47
C ILE A 56 19.00 17.52 33.19
N GLY A 57 17.83 17.43 32.55
CA GLY A 57 16.70 18.32 32.83
C GLY A 57 15.82 18.68 31.63
N GLN A 58 14.60 18.14 31.61
CA GLN A 58 13.47 18.59 30.77
C GLN A 58 13.29 20.13 30.77
N PRO A 59 12.60 20.66 29.75
CA PRO A 59 11.67 21.76 30.00
C PRO A 59 10.24 21.40 29.56
N GLN A 60 9.34 21.35 30.53
CA GLN A 60 7.92 21.57 30.30
C GLN A 60 7.61 23.08 30.31
N LEU A 61 6.61 23.41 29.49
CA LEU A 61 5.82 24.64 29.36
C LEU A 61 5.69 25.51 30.63
N ILE A 62 5.63 26.84 30.43
CA ILE A 62 4.66 27.76 31.06
C ILE A 62 4.58 29.08 30.23
N ASN A 63 3.34 29.55 30.03
CA ASN A 63 2.90 30.82 29.43
C ASN A 63 3.53 32.08 30.05
N PRO A 64 3.51 33.22 29.32
CA PRO A 64 3.53 34.52 29.99
C PRO A 64 2.39 35.47 29.57
N LEU A 65 1.74 36.07 30.58
CA LEU A 65 1.23 37.46 30.59
C LEU A 65 0.85 37.86 32.04
N PRO A 66 0.74 39.16 32.42
CA PRO A 66 1.61 40.33 32.25
C PRO A 66 2.09 40.90 33.62
N THR A 67 3.06 41.81 33.63
CA THR A 67 3.27 42.71 34.79
C THR A 67 3.82 44.07 34.36
N VAL A 68 3.16 45.14 34.83
CA VAL A 68 3.62 46.55 34.84
C VAL A 68 4.15 46.84 36.25
N PRO A 69 5.28 47.55 36.46
CA PRO A 69 5.23 48.97 36.93
C PRO A 69 6.44 49.83 36.47
N ARG A 70 6.26 51.09 36.02
CA ARG A 70 6.19 52.40 36.75
C ARG A 70 7.56 52.97 37.21
N GLY A 71 7.95 54.13 36.64
CA GLY A 71 8.44 55.28 37.44
C GLY A 71 9.82 55.91 37.13
N VAL A 72 9.77 57.24 36.93
CA VAL A 72 10.75 58.31 37.30
C VAL A 72 11.88 58.67 36.31
N THR A 73 11.82 59.89 35.72
CA THR A 73 12.67 61.07 36.06
C THR A 73 12.40 62.27 35.14
N GLU A 74 12.27 63.44 35.77
CA GLU A 74 12.28 64.78 35.17
C GLU A 74 13.66 65.15 34.60
N LYS A 75 13.67 66.06 33.61
CA LYS A 75 14.57 67.23 33.63
C LYS A 75 14.13 68.30 32.62
N ASP A 76 13.86 69.47 33.16
CA ASP A 76 13.74 70.76 32.49
C ASP A 76 15.02 71.14 31.70
N HIS A 77 14.86 71.97 30.67
CA HIS A 77 15.47 73.31 30.50
C HIS A 77 15.43 73.73 29.02
N GLY A 78 15.07 74.99 28.73
CA GLY A 78 15.54 75.64 27.50
C GLY A 78 14.55 76.53 26.75
N ASN A 79 14.24 77.67 27.35
CA ASN A 79 13.67 78.89 26.77
C ASN A 79 14.11 79.19 25.32
N SER A 80 13.18 79.56 24.43
CA SER A 80 13.46 80.39 23.24
C SER A 80 12.25 81.23 22.86
N LYS A 81 12.32 82.48 23.34
CA LYS A 81 11.49 83.62 22.96
C LYS A 81 11.93 84.09 21.57
N VAL A 82 11.10 83.87 20.55
CA VAL A 82 11.15 84.66 19.31
C VAL A 82 9.74 85.15 19.02
N SER A 83 9.59 86.45 19.26
CA SER A 83 8.56 87.29 18.71
C SER A 83 8.75 87.36 17.20
N CYS A 84 7.70 87.09 16.44
CA CYS A 84 7.52 87.64 15.11
C CYS A 84 6.03 87.85 14.88
N ASP A 85 5.58 89.04 15.29
CA ASP A 85 4.41 89.70 14.73
C ASP A 85 4.52 89.68 13.20
N THR A 86 3.78 88.77 12.57
CA THR A 86 3.37 88.96 11.19
C THR A 86 1.86 88.92 11.19
N LYS A 87 1.27 90.13 11.29
CA LYS A 87 -0.08 90.43 10.85
C LYS A 87 -0.24 90.01 9.39
N ARG A 88 -0.51 88.73 9.14
CA ARG A 88 -1.28 88.30 7.99
C ARG A 88 -2.70 88.09 8.52
N GLN A 89 -3.59 88.93 8.00
CA GLN A 89 -5.02 88.95 8.28
C GLN A 89 -5.57 87.53 8.46
N ILE A 90 -5.89 87.17 9.70
CA ILE A 90 -6.88 86.14 9.97
C ILE A 90 -8.19 86.79 9.53
N PRO A 91 -8.88 86.31 8.48
CA PRO A 91 -10.27 86.71 8.29
C PRO A 91 -10.95 86.38 9.62
N VAL A 92 -11.61 87.34 10.24
CA VAL A 92 -12.32 87.13 11.50
C VAL A 92 -13.42 86.10 11.23
N PHE A 93 -13.05 84.83 11.31
CA PHE A 93 -13.96 83.75 11.55
C PHE A 93 -14.51 84.06 12.94
N SER A 94 -15.83 84.22 13.04
CA SER A 94 -16.47 84.41 14.32
C SER A 94 -16.02 83.27 15.25
N ARG A 95 -15.93 83.52 16.56
CA ARG A 95 -15.41 82.55 17.53
C ARG A 95 -16.12 81.20 17.38
N GLU A 96 -17.40 81.24 17.00
CA GLU A 96 -18.26 80.10 16.67
C GLU A 96 -17.80 79.31 15.44
N LYS A 97 -17.27 79.95 14.39
CA LYS A 97 -16.73 79.25 13.21
C LYS A 97 -15.47 78.46 13.54
N ASN A 98 -14.56 79.01 14.36
CA ASN A 98 -13.39 78.28 14.84
C ASN A 98 -13.79 77.08 15.73
N ILE A 99 -14.78 77.27 16.61
CA ILE A 99 -15.34 76.18 17.42
C ILE A 99 -15.93 75.08 16.50
N ALA A 100 -16.66 75.45 15.45
CA ALA A 100 -17.23 74.49 14.51
C ALA A 100 -16.18 73.69 13.71
N PHE A 101 -15.08 74.34 13.28
CA PHE A 101 -13.97 73.64 12.60
C PHE A 101 -13.30 72.62 13.52
N LEU A 102 -13.02 72.99 14.78
CA LEU A 102 -12.42 72.09 15.76
C LEU A 102 -13.33 70.90 16.08
N LEU A 103 -14.65 71.11 16.18
CA LEU A 103 -15.61 70.01 16.37
C LEU A 103 -15.62 69.06 15.17
N LYS A 104 -15.60 69.58 13.94
CA LYS A 104 -15.56 68.76 12.72
C LYS A 104 -14.26 67.96 12.62
N GLU A 105 -13.13 68.54 13.02
CA GLU A 105 -11.84 67.86 13.09
C GLU A 105 -11.83 66.81 14.21
N LEU A 106 -12.42 67.10 15.35
CA LEU A 106 -12.60 66.12 16.43
C LEU A 106 -13.47 64.95 15.99
N ASP A 107 -14.55 65.20 15.25
CA ASP A 107 -15.41 64.16 14.69
C ASP A 107 -14.69 63.35 13.60
N SER A 108 -13.87 63.97 12.75
CA SER A 108 -13.07 63.25 11.77
C SER A 108 -12.02 62.36 12.43
N LEU A 109 -11.39 62.83 13.52
CA LEU A 109 -10.47 62.05 14.35
C LEU A 109 -11.17 60.90 15.05
N ARG A 110 -12.39 61.08 15.58
CA ARG A 110 -13.19 60.00 16.18
C ARG A 110 -13.52 58.91 15.16
N VAL A 111 -13.94 59.29 13.95
CA VAL A 111 -14.21 58.35 12.86
C VAL A 111 -12.94 57.61 12.44
N LEU A 112 -11.81 58.32 12.34
CA LEU A 112 -10.53 57.70 11.99
C LEU A 112 -10.06 56.72 13.08
N ASN A 113 -10.15 57.10 14.36
CA ASN A 113 -9.79 56.25 15.48
C ASN A 113 -10.65 54.98 15.51
N LYS A 114 -11.97 55.11 15.33
CA LYS A 114 -12.88 53.96 15.19
C LYS A 114 -12.48 53.04 14.04
N LYS A 115 -12.18 53.59 12.86
CA LYS A 115 -11.68 52.81 11.71
C LYS A 115 -10.36 52.09 12.02
N LEU A 116 -9.46 52.71 12.78
CA LEU A 116 -8.21 52.09 13.18
C LEU A 116 -8.43 50.97 14.21
N GLN A 117 -9.33 51.16 15.17
CA GLN A 117 -9.74 50.11 16.11
C GLN A 117 -10.38 48.92 15.39
N ASP A 118 -11.28 49.16 14.43
CA ASP A 118 -11.91 48.09 13.65
C ASP A 118 -10.86 47.31 12.82
N LYS A 119 -9.90 48.02 12.23
CA LYS A 119 -8.78 47.39 11.50
C LYS A 119 -7.88 46.59 12.43
N LEU A 120 -7.58 47.09 13.63
CA LEU A 120 -6.78 46.40 14.63
C LEU A 120 -7.48 45.10 15.04
N ALA A 121 -8.77 45.17 15.40
CA ALA A 121 -9.57 44.01 15.76
C ALA A 121 -9.66 42.97 14.63
N LEU A 122 -9.74 43.42 13.36
CA LEU A 122 -9.70 42.52 12.21
C LEU A 122 -8.34 41.82 12.09
N ARG A 123 -7.23 42.56 12.20
CA ARG A 123 -5.87 41.98 12.14
C ARG A 123 -5.59 41.04 13.31
N GLU A 124 -6.09 41.32 14.50
CA GLU A 124 -5.99 40.42 15.65
C GLU A 124 -6.70 39.09 15.39
N LYS A 125 -7.92 39.13 14.83
CA LYS A 125 -8.65 37.93 14.41
C LYS A 125 -7.90 37.15 13.32
N GLU A 126 -7.36 37.83 12.31
CA GLU A 126 -6.55 37.18 11.26
C GLU A 126 -5.29 36.51 11.84
N LEU A 127 -4.63 37.15 12.82
CA LEU A 127 -3.47 36.55 13.48
C LEU A 127 -3.86 35.34 14.33
N GLU A 128 -4.99 35.38 15.03
CA GLU A 128 -5.51 34.24 15.78
C GLU A 128 -5.86 33.07 14.86
N THR A 129 -6.53 33.32 13.73
CA THR A 129 -6.84 32.25 12.75
C THR A 129 -5.56 31.63 12.20
N MET A 130 -4.58 32.45 11.81
CA MET A 130 -3.29 31.94 11.30
C MET A 130 -2.52 31.13 12.35
N ARG A 131 -2.61 31.50 13.64
CA ARG A 131 -2.00 30.72 14.73
C ARG A 131 -2.68 29.37 14.92
N LEU A 132 -4.01 29.34 14.92
CA LEU A 132 -4.77 28.09 15.02
C LEU A 132 -4.50 27.17 13.83
N ASP A 133 -4.48 27.72 12.61
CA ASP A 133 -4.18 26.97 11.39
C ASP A 133 -2.78 26.34 11.47
N LYS A 134 -1.79 27.08 11.95
CA LYS A 134 -0.43 26.55 12.15
C LYS A 134 -0.42 25.42 13.18
N GLN A 135 -1.08 25.60 14.33
CA GLN A 135 -1.18 24.54 15.35
C GLN A 135 -1.85 23.27 14.81
N LEU A 136 -2.89 23.41 13.99
CA LEU A 136 -3.55 22.28 13.34
C LEU A 136 -2.63 21.58 12.33
N GLN A 137 -1.86 22.34 11.55
CA GLN A 137 -0.86 21.77 10.64
C GLN A 137 0.24 21.02 11.40
N ASP A 138 0.78 21.61 12.47
CA ASP A 138 1.80 20.98 13.30
C ASP A 138 1.26 19.66 13.92
N ALA A 139 0.03 19.68 14.44
CA ALA A 139 -0.62 18.49 14.99
C ALA A 139 -0.90 17.39 13.93
N ASP A 140 -1.28 17.75 12.71
CA ASP A 140 -1.47 16.78 11.62
C ASP A 140 -0.14 16.14 11.19
N LEU A 141 0.94 16.93 11.12
CA LEU A 141 2.28 16.40 10.84
C LEU A 141 2.76 15.44 11.95
N GLU A 142 2.50 15.78 13.22
CA GLU A 142 2.79 14.91 14.36
C GLU A 142 1.95 13.62 14.33
N SER A 143 0.64 13.70 14.05
CA SER A 143 -0.22 12.52 13.92
C SER A 143 0.30 11.57 12.86
N ARG A 144 0.62 12.10 11.66
CA ARG A 144 1.17 11.29 10.57
C ARG A 144 2.53 10.68 10.91
N ALA A 145 3.35 11.36 11.71
CA ALA A 145 4.62 10.82 12.19
C ALA A 145 4.39 9.67 13.18
N CYS A 146 3.46 9.82 14.12
CA CYS A 146 3.05 8.78 15.06
C CYS A 146 2.44 7.57 14.36
N GLU A 147 1.60 7.78 13.35
CA GLU A 147 1.02 6.69 12.53
C GLU A 147 2.11 5.89 11.81
N ARG A 148 3.06 6.56 11.16
CA ARG A 148 4.20 5.87 10.52
C ARG A 148 5.04 5.09 11.53
N ALA A 149 5.28 5.67 12.70
CA ALA A 149 6.02 4.99 13.77
C ALA A 149 5.25 3.76 14.29
N ALA A 150 3.94 3.85 14.47
CA ALA A 150 3.10 2.74 14.91
C ALA A 150 3.13 1.58 13.92
N VAL A 151 3.00 1.86 12.61
CA VAL A 151 3.11 0.85 11.56
C VAL A 151 4.46 0.14 11.59
N LEU A 152 5.57 0.88 11.71
CA LEU A 152 6.90 0.29 11.80
C LEU A 152 7.05 -0.62 13.03
N VAL A 153 6.51 -0.21 14.18
CA VAL A 153 6.53 -1.02 15.40
C VAL A 153 5.74 -2.32 15.20
N GLU A 154 4.55 -2.25 14.61
CA GLU A 154 3.74 -3.43 14.30
C GLU A 154 4.45 -4.40 13.33
N GLU A 155 5.11 -3.87 12.30
CA GLU A 155 5.91 -4.65 11.35
C GLU A 155 7.09 -5.35 12.03
N VAL A 156 7.83 -4.65 12.90
CA VAL A 156 8.93 -5.24 13.68
C VAL A 156 8.40 -6.35 14.58
N TYR A 157 7.29 -6.13 15.29
CA TYR A 157 6.67 -7.17 16.12
C TYR A 157 6.22 -8.38 15.30
N LYS A 158 5.65 -8.16 14.11
CA LYS A 158 5.25 -9.25 13.21
C LYS A 158 6.45 -10.04 12.71
N ALA A 159 7.48 -9.36 12.20
CA ALA A 159 8.72 -9.99 11.75
C ALA A 159 9.41 -10.78 12.88
N GLN A 160 9.38 -10.26 14.10
CA GLN A 160 9.93 -10.94 15.26
C GLN A 160 9.18 -12.23 15.58
N ARG A 161 7.84 -12.21 15.57
CA ARG A 161 7.01 -13.41 15.78
C ARG A 161 7.28 -14.46 14.70
N GLU A 162 7.36 -14.04 13.44
CA GLU A 162 7.66 -14.93 12.32
C GLU A 162 9.06 -15.55 12.46
N ARG A 163 10.06 -14.75 12.87
CA ARG A 163 11.42 -15.24 13.17
C ARG A 163 11.41 -16.28 14.28
N ASP A 164 10.72 -16.01 15.39
CA ASP A 164 10.64 -16.95 16.52
C ASP A 164 9.91 -18.24 16.14
N GLN A 165 8.82 -18.13 15.37
CA GLN A 165 8.11 -19.29 14.85
C GLN A 165 9.00 -20.13 13.93
N ALA A 166 9.75 -19.50 13.03
CA ALA A 166 10.68 -20.18 12.13
C ALA A 166 11.82 -20.87 12.89
N VAL A 167 12.37 -20.22 13.92
CA VAL A 167 13.40 -20.82 14.79
C VAL A 167 12.82 -22.02 15.54
N MET A 168 11.64 -21.90 16.14
CA MET A 168 10.98 -23.01 16.84
C MET A 168 10.66 -24.17 15.89
N ALA A 169 10.23 -23.89 14.65
CA ALA A 169 10.00 -24.92 13.64
C ALA A 169 11.30 -25.66 13.27
N ARG A 170 12.40 -24.93 13.04
CA ARG A 170 13.71 -25.54 12.76
C ARG A 170 14.22 -26.39 13.92
N LEU A 171 14.06 -25.94 15.16
CA LEU A 171 14.44 -26.72 16.34
C LEU A 171 13.63 -28.00 16.48
N ARG A 172 12.32 -27.98 16.17
CA ARG A 172 11.49 -29.19 16.16
C ARG A 172 11.95 -30.19 15.11
N LEU A 173 12.15 -29.73 13.87
CA LEU A 173 12.65 -30.57 12.78
C LEU A 173 14.00 -31.21 13.12
N ALA A 174 14.95 -30.43 13.66
CA ALA A 174 16.25 -30.97 14.08
C ALA A 174 16.13 -32.03 15.18
N ASN A 175 15.17 -31.87 16.10
CA ASN A 175 14.90 -32.89 17.13
C ASN A 175 14.27 -34.15 16.53
N GLU A 176 13.29 -33.99 15.63
CA GLU A 176 12.67 -35.10 14.90
C GLU A 176 13.71 -35.89 14.09
N GLU A 177 14.57 -35.21 13.34
CA GLU A 177 15.67 -35.85 12.58
C GLU A 177 16.66 -36.58 13.49
N ARG A 178 17.02 -35.98 14.63
CA ARG A 178 17.87 -36.62 15.65
C ARG A 178 17.21 -37.89 16.21
N ASP A 179 15.94 -37.82 16.55
CA ASP A 179 15.20 -38.95 17.12
C ASP A 179 15.00 -40.07 16.08
N GLU A 180 14.74 -39.72 14.82
CA GLU A 180 14.73 -40.69 13.71
C GLU A 180 16.09 -41.35 13.51
N ALA A 181 17.18 -40.58 13.54
CA ALA A 181 18.53 -41.12 13.41
C ALA A 181 18.87 -42.08 14.56
N LEU A 182 18.51 -41.72 15.80
CA LEU A 182 18.65 -42.59 16.96
C LEU A 182 17.83 -43.86 16.84
N LEU A 183 16.59 -43.77 16.35
CA LEU A 183 15.74 -44.93 16.13
C LEU A 183 16.33 -45.86 15.06
N ARG A 184 16.85 -45.32 13.96
CA ARG A 184 17.55 -46.09 12.91
C ARG A 184 18.81 -46.77 13.46
N ALA A 185 19.61 -46.03 14.24
CA ALA A 185 20.81 -46.57 14.86
C ALA A 185 20.49 -47.74 15.81
N LYS A 186 19.46 -47.60 16.64
CA LYS A 186 18.99 -48.69 17.52
C LYS A 186 18.54 -49.92 16.75
N LYS A 187 17.74 -49.75 15.69
CA LYS A 187 17.30 -50.88 14.84
C LYS A 187 18.47 -51.61 14.18
N LEU A 188 19.48 -50.86 13.72
CA LEU A 188 20.70 -51.45 13.16
C LEU A 188 21.50 -52.20 14.23
N GLN A 189 21.58 -51.66 15.45
CA GLN A 189 22.22 -52.33 16.58
C GLN A 189 21.48 -53.64 16.94
N GLU A 190 20.15 -53.61 17.04
CA GLU A 190 19.31 -54.79 17.27
C GLU A 190 19.52 -55.84 16.18
N ALA A 191 19.49 -55.44 14.91
CA ALA A 191 19.75 -56.35 13.79
C ALA A 191 21.18 -56.93 13.81
N ALA A 192 22.18 -56.15 14.23
CA ALA A 192 23.55 -56.64 14.40
C ALA A 192 23.65 -57.66 15.54
N MET A 193 22.97 -57.42 16.66
CA MET A 193 22.90 -58.39 17.77
C MET A 193 22.16 -59.68 17.37
N GLU A 194 21.12 -59.60 16.54
CA GLU A 194 20.45 -60.78 15.98
C GLU A 194 21.37 -61.59 15.07
N LEU A 195 22.22 -60.93 14.27
CA LEU A 195 23.22 -61.58 13.42
C LEU A 195 24.34 -62.23 14.24
N GLU A 196 24.80 -61.61 15.34
CA GLU A 196 25.79 -62.20 16.25
C GLU A 196 25.27 -63.48 16.95
N ASN A 197 23.95 -63.66 17.06
CA ASN A 197 23.32 -64.87 17.60
C ASN A 197 23.17 -66.01 16.58
N ILE A 198 23.58 -65.82 15.32
CA ILE A 198 23.60 -66.90 14.32
C ILE A 198 24.98 -67.58 14.39
N ASN A 199 25.00 -68.83 14.85
CA ASN A 199 26.20 -69.65 14.93
C ASN A 199 26.88 -69.77 13.53
N PRO A 200 28.10 -69.25 13.34
CA PRO A 200 28.75 -69.23 12.02
C PRO A 200 29.22 -70.62 11.55
N GLU A 201 29.38 -71.59 12.46
CA GLU A 201 29.95 -72.90 12.13
C GLU A 201 29.03 -73.80 11.28
N GLU A 202 27.72 -73.57 11.26
CA GLU A 202 26.76 -74.36 10.43
C GLU A 202 26.40 -73.68 9.10
N SER A 203 26.83 -72.43 8.87
CA SER A 203 26.49 -71.62 7.69
C SER A 203 27.49 -71.72 6.54
N ASP A 204 28.79 -71.81 6.86
CA ASP A 204 29.86 -71.46 5.91
C ASP A 204 30.66 -72.66 5.39
N MET A 205 30.20 -73.89 5.65
CA MET A 205 30.74 -75.08 5.00
C MET A 205 30.60 -74.96 3.48
N ASP A 206 31.71 -74.95 2.74
CA ASP A 206 31.68 -74.85 1.29
C ASP A 206 31.05 -76.12 0.68
N LEU A 207 30.39 -75.98 -0.46
CA LEU A 207 29.79 -77.10 -1.18
C LEU A 207 30.84 -78.15 -1.54
N GLU A 208 32.06 -77.72 -1.85
CA GLU A 208 33.19 -78.61 -2.13
C GLU A 208 33.59 -79.42 -0.89
N GLU A 209 33.57 -78.83 0.30
CA GLU A 209 33.83 -79.52 1.56
C GLU A 209 32.73 -80.53 1.89
N LEU A 210 31.46 -80.17 1.70
CA LEU A 210 30.33 -81.08 1.90
C LEU A 210 30.37 -82.27 0.92
N LEU A 211 30.70 -82.02 -0.35
CA LEU A 211 30.87 -83.08 -1.35
C LEU A 211 32.08 -83.98 -1.06
N HIS A 212 33.17 -83.40 -0.56
CA HIS A 212 34.33 -84.17 -0.14
C HIS A 212 34.01 -85.06 1.08
N ARG A 213 33.24 -84.57 2.05
CA ARG A 213 32.74 -85.37 3.19
C ARG A 213 31.79 -86.47 2.76
N VAL A 214 30.90 -86.23 1.80
CA VAL A 214 30.07 -87.30 1.21
C VAL A 214 30.94 -88.37 0.53
N SER A 215 32.01 -87.95 -0.16
CA SER A 215 32.90 -88.85 -0.91
C SER A 215 33.85 -89.65 -0.03
N SER A 216 34.19 -89.14 1.15
CA SER A 216 35.12 -89.74 2.12
C SER A 216 34.42 -90.35 3.35
N ALA A 217 33.10 -90.27 3.41
CA ALA A 217 32.28 -90.80 4.49
C ALA A 217 32.41 -92.33 4.64
N ASP A 218 32.67 -92.77 5.87
CA ASP A 218 32.79 -94.18 6.27
C ASP A 218 31.47 -94.76 6.81
N SER A 219 30.43 -93.94 6.93
CA SER A 219 29.11 -94.32 7.46
C SER A 219 27.96 -93.66 6.69
N ALA A 220 26.87 -94.41 6.48
CA ALA A 220 25.63 -93.91 5.87
C ALA A 220 25.07 -92.68 6.61
N LEU A 221 25.22 -92.64 7.93
CA LEU A 221 24.76 -91.51 8.76
C LEU A 221 25.53 -90.21 8.44
N SER A 222 26.82 -90.32 8.12
CA SER A 222 27.66 -89.15 7.77
C SER A 222 27.37 -88.63 6.36
N ILE A 223 27.06 -89.54 5.43
CA ILE A 223 26.55 -89.21 4.09
C ILE A 223 25.20 -88.49 4.22
N GLU A 224 24.29 -89.00 5.05
CA GLU A 224 22.98 -88.39 5.26
C GLU A 224 23.08 -86.97 5.83
N ARG A 225 23.90 -86.75 6.86
CA ARG A 225 24.13 -85.40 7.43
C ARG A 225 24.68 -84.41 6.41
N SER A 226 25.72 -84.83 5.68
CA SER A 226 26.34 -83.97 4.65
C SER A 226 25.40 -83.75 3.46
N GLY A 227 24.62 -84.76 3.08
CA GLY A 227 23.60 -84.68 2.04
C GLY A 227 22.43 -83.76 2.41
N MET A 228 21.97 -83.80 3.65
CA MET A 228 20.96 -82.88 4.19
C MET A 228 21.44 -81.43 4.13
N ALA A 229 22.67 -81.15 4.55
CA ALA A 229 23.25 -79.81 4.45
C ALA A 229 23.32 -79.30 2.99
N ILE A 230 23.65 -80.17 2.03
CA ILE A 230 23.63 -79.84 0.59
C ILE A 230 22.19 -79.53 0.12
N LEU A 231 21.22 -80.37 0.48
CA LEU A 231 19.81 -80.17 0.10
C LEU A 231 19.26 -78.86 0.65
N GLU A 232 19.53 -78.56 1.92
CA GLU A 232 19.14 -77.28 2.53
C GLU A 232 19.79 -76.10 1.81
N ARG A 233 21.08 -76.18 1.43
CA ARG A 233 21.76 -75.12 0.68
C ARG A 233 21.13 -74.90 -0.69
N ILE A 234 20.77 -75.97 -1.40
CA ILE A 234 20.05 -75.91 -2.68
C ILE A 234 18.68 -75.26 -2.50
N GLN A 235 17.94 -75.65 -1.45
CA GLN A 235 16.62 -75.09 -1.16
C GLN A 235 16.71 -73.59 -0.83
N ARG A 236 17.61 -73.18 0.07
CA ARG A 236 17.87 -71.77 0.39
C ARG A 236 18.30 -70.98 -0.85
N ALA A 237 19.09 -71.55 -1.75
CA ALA A 237 19.47 -70.91 -3.01
C ALA A 237 18.25 -70.70 -3.94
N ARG A 238 17.36 -71.70 -4.05
CA ARG A 238 16.12 -71.58 -4.84
C ARG A 238 15.17 -70.54 -4.25
N GLU A 239 14.99 -70.55 -2.93
CA GLU A 239 14.16 -69.57 -2.22
C GLU A 239 14.69 -68.15 -2.36
N ARG A 240 16.01 -67.94 -2.21
CA ARG A 240 16.65 -66.64 -2.46
C ARG A 240 16.41 -66.15 -3.88
N ARG A 241 16.60 -66.98 -4.90
CA ARG A 241 16.30 -66.59 -6.29
C ARG A 241 14.83 -66.22 -6.47
N SER A 242 13.91 -67.03 -5.94
CA SER A 242 12.47 -66.75 -6.01
C SER A 242 12.13 -65.40 -5.35
N LYS A 243 12.71 -65.14 -4.17
CA LYS A 243 12.55 -63.88 -3.45
C LYS A 243 13.06 -62.69 -4.27
N ILE A 244 14.28 -62.77 -4.78
CA ILE A 244 14.88 -61.73 -5.64
C ILE A 244 13.96 -61.44 -6.84
N THR A 245 13.56 -62.47 -7.58
CA THR A 245 12.68 -62.29 -8.75
C THR A 245 11.33 -61.66 -8.36
N SER A 246 10.77 -62.02 -7.20
CA SER A 246 9.52 -61.41 -6.73
C SER A 246 9.67 -59.95 -6.31
N GLU A 247 10.81 -59.59 -5.72
CA GLU A 247 11.13 -58.22 -5.31
C GLU A 247 11.42 -57.34 -6.53
N GLU A 248 12.17 -57.85 -7.51
CA GLU A 248 12.41 -57.20 -8.80
C GLU A 248 11.08 -56.95 -9.56
N MET A 249 10.22 -57.96 -9.63
CA MET A 249 8.89 -57.81 -10.25
C MET A 249 8.05 -56.74 -9.53
N ARG A 250 8.08 -56.72 -8.20
CA ARG A 250 7.37 -55.70 -7.41
C ARG A 250 7.93 -54.30 -7.67
N ALA A 251 9.25 -54.14 -7.69
CA ALA A 251 9.90 -52.85 -7.96
C ALA A 251 9.51 -52.31 -9.35
N VAL A 252 9.51 -53.17 -10.38
CA VAL A 252 9.09 -52.80 -11.74
C VAL A 252 7.62 -52.36 -11.77
N ILE A 253 6.72 -53.06 -11.06
CA ILE A 253 5.31 -52.69 -10.96
C ILE A 253 5.16 -51.32 -10.27
N GLU A 254 5.86 -51.09 -9.17
CA GLU A 254 5.80 -49.81 -8.45
C GLU A 254 6.35 -48.64 -9.28
N GLU A 255 7.43 -48.84 -10.02
CA GLU A 255 7.98 -47.83 -10.93
C GLU A 255 7.00 -47.50 -12.06
N ARG A 256 6.39 -48.51 -12.67
CA ARG A 256 5.34 -48.33 -13.67
C ARG A 256 4.17 -47.53 -13.11
N ASP A 257 3.69 -47.86 -11.92
CA ASP A 257 2.54 -47.19 -11.31
C ASP A 257 2.84 -45.75 -10.89
N LYS A 258 4.07 -45.49 -10.42
CA LYS A 258 4.59 -44.12 -10.18
C LYS A 258 4.65 -43.33 -11.49
N ALA A 259 5.14 -43.94 -12.58
CA ALA A 259 5.20 -43.29 -13.88
C ALA A 259 3.78 -42.97 -14.42
N LEU A 260 2.86 -43.93 -14.34
CA LEU A 260 1.45 -43.72 -14.73
C LEU A 260 0.78 -42.61 -13.94
N SER A 261 1.00 -42.55 -12.62
CA SER A 261 0.49 -41.47 -11.78
C SER A 261 1.05 -40.11 -12.18
N ARG A 262 2.35 -40.04 -12.52
CA ARG A 262 2.97 -38.82 -13.05
C ARG A 262 2.38 -38.40 -14.39
N CYS A 263 2.18 -39.32 -15.33
CA CYS A 263 1.57 -39.04 -16.61
C CYS A 263 0.15 -38.48 -16.44
N LYS A 264 -0.70 -39.13 -15.64
CA LYS A 264 -2.06 -38.65 -15.36
C LYS A 264 -2.08 -37.23 -14.78
N ARG A 265 -1.17 -36.92 -13.85
CA ARG A 265 -1.05 -35.57 -13.29
C ARG A 265 -0.64 -34.55 -14.35
N LEU A 266 0.36 -34.86 -15.17
CA LEU A 266 0.82 -33.96 -16.24
C LEU A 266 -0.28 -33.74 -17.30
N GLU A 267 -1.06 -34.78 -17.63
CA GLU A 267 -2.21 -34.67 -18.52
C GLU A 267 -3.26 -33.70 -17.95
N GLN A 268 -3.56 -33.79 -16.66
CA GLN A 268 -4.48 -32.86 -15.99
C GLN A 268 -3.95 -31.42 -15.96
N GLU A 269 -2.66 -31.23 -15.66
CA GLU A 269 -2.00 -29.91 -15.69
C GLU A 269 -2.03 -29.28 -17.08
N LEU A 270 -1.83 -30.09 -18.13
CA LEU A 270 -1.93 -29.64 -19.53
C LEU A 270 -3.37 -29.23 -19.89
N LEU A 271 -4.37 -30.00 -19.49
CA LEU A 271 -5.78 -29.65 -19.70
C LEU A 271 -6.13 -28.34 -19.00
N TYR A 272 -5.75 -28.21 -17.72
CA TYR A 272 -5.98 -26.98 -16.95
C TYR A 272 -5.28 -25.77 -17.57
N SER A 273 -4.02 -25.92 -17.99
CA SER A 273 -3.27 -24.85 -18.66
C SER A 273 -3.92 -24.44 -20.00
N ARG A 274 -4.44 -25.42 -20.75
CA ARG A 274 -5.17 -25.17 -22.01
C ARG A 274 -6.47 -24.42 -21.76
N GLU A 275 -7.25 -24.80 -20.74
CA GLU A 275 -8.49 -24.11 -20.35
C GLU A 275 -8.20 -22.68 -19.86
N LEU A 276 -7.16 -22.48 -19.06
CA LEU A 276 -6.72 -21.16 -18.62
C LEU A 276 -6.29 -20.29 -19.80
N SER A 277 -5.54 -20.85 -20.74
CA SER A 277 -5.10 -20.14 -21.95
C SER A 277 -6.28 -19.77 -22.86
N GLN A 278 -7.29 -20.64 -22.97
CA GLN A 278 -8.50 -20.37 -23.74
C GLN A 278 -9.37 -19.27 -23.09
N THR A 279 -9.57 -19.34 -21.77
CA THR A 279 -10.37 -18.34 -21.04
C THR A 279 -9.70 -16.97 -21.06
N THR A 280 -8.38 -16.90 -20.84
CA THR A 280 -7.62 -15.65 -20.93
C THR A 280 -7.64 -15.08 -22.35
N THR A 281 -7.44 -15.89 -23.38
CA THR A 281 -7.53 -15.44 -24.79
C THR A 281 -8.93 -14.91 -25.10
N SER A 282 -9.99 -15.61 -24.69
CA SER A 282 -11.36 -15.15 -24.88
C SER A 282 -11.62 -13.83 -24.18
N HIS A 283 -11.15 -13.67 -22.93
CA HIS A 283 -11.31 -12.43 -22.17
C HIS A 283 -10.58 -11.26 -22.84
N LEU A 284 -9.32 -11.47 -23.27
CA LEU A 284 -8.53 -10.45 -23.96
C LEU A 284 -9.16 -10.02 -25.28
N VAL A 285 -9.75 -10.95 -26.04
CA VAL A 285 -10.49 -10.62 -27.27
C VAL A 285 -11.73 -9.80 -26.96
N THR A 286 -12.49 -10.16 -25.91
CA THR A 286 -13.68 -9.39 -25.50
C THR A 286 -13.33 -8.00 -24.99
N THR A 287 -12.27 -7.84 -24.18
CA THR A 287 -11.86 -6.53 -23.67
C THR A 287 -11.32 -5.64 -24.79
N HIS A 288 -10.52 -6.19 -25.70
CA HIS A 288 -10.01 -5.43 -26.85
C HIS A 288 -11.15 -4.98 -27.78
N HIS A 289 -12.19 -5.79 -27.96
CA HIS A 289 -13.37 -5.38 -28.72
C HIS A 289 -14.11 -4.22 -28.04
N GLN A 290 -14.37 -4.32 -26.73
CA GLN A 290 -14.99 -3.25 -25.95
C GLN A 290 -14.16 -1.96 -25.96
N GLU A 291 -12.83 -2.06 -25.82
CA GLU A 291 -11.92 -0.91 -25.92
C GLU A 291 -11.97 -0.25 -27.30
N GLN A 292 -12.10 -1.04 -28.37
CA GLN A 292 -12.27 -0.50 -29.73
C GLN A 292 -13.61 0.22 -29.89
N GLU A 293 -14.70 -0.35 -29.36
CA GLU A 293 -16.03 0.27 -29.38
C GLU A 293 -16.02 1.62 -28.65
N HIS A 294 -15.51 1.66 -27.42
CA HIS A 294 -15.38 2.90 -26.65
C HIS A 294 -14.47 3.93 -27.34
N LYS A 295 -13.42 3.48 -28.03
CA LYS A 295 -12.53 4.37 -28.80
C LYS A 295 -13.23 4.97 -30.02
N VAL A 296 -14.14 4.24 -30.65
CA VAL A 296 -14.98 4.78 -31.74
C VAL A 296 -15.95 5.82 -31.18
N GLU A 297 -16.63 5.52 -30.07
CA GLU A 297 -17.58 6.41 -29.40
C GLU A 297 -16.93 7.71 -28.90
N LEU A 298 -15.73 7.63 -28.30
CA LEU A 298 -14.95 8.82 -27.93
C LEU A 298 -14.66 9.72 -29.12
N LYS A 299 -14.31 9.13 -30.27
CA LYS A 299 -14.05 9.90 -31.50
C LYS A 299 -15.33 10.51 -32.08
N THR A 300 -16.50 9.90 -31.91
CA THR A 300 -17.76 10.50 -32.38
C THR A 300 -18.14 11.68 -31.50
N VAL A 301 -18.12 11.50 -30.18
CA VAL A 301 -18.39 12.58 -29.20
C VAL A 301 -17.42 13.75 -29.39
N GLN A 302 -16.15 13.48 -29.66
CA GLN A 302 -15.17 14.54 -29.91
C GLN A 302 -15.51 15.36 -31.17
N ARG A 303 -15.93 14.72 -32.26
CA ARG A 303 -16.37 15.43 -33.47
C ARG A 303 -17.63 16.25 -33.21
N GLU A 304 -18.60 15.71 -32.48
CA GLU A 304 -19.83 16.43 -32.12
C GLU A 304 -19.53 17.68 -31.28
N ARG A 305 -18.63 17.55 -30.30
CA ARG A 305 -18.15 18.67 -29.50
C ARG A 305 -17.48 19.72 -30.38
N ASP A 306 -16.60 19.32 -31.28
CA ASP A 306 -15.87 20.25 -32.15
C ASP A 306 -16.84 21.00 -33.09
N MET A 307 -17.84 20.30 -33.64
CA MET A 307 -18.93 20.94 -34.41
C MET A 307 -19.75 21.92 -33.55
N ALA A 308 -20.08 21.55 -32.31
CA ALA A 308 -20.81 22.44 -31.40
C ALA A 308 -20.01 23.70 -31.07
N VAL A 309 -18.70 23.57 -30.83
CA VAL A 309 -17.81 24.70 -30.59
C VAL A 309 -17.73 25.62 -31.82
N GLU A 310 -17.67 25.06 -33.02
CA GLU A 310 -17.73 25.85 -34.25
C GLU A 310 -19.05 26.62 -34.39
N VAL A 311 -20.18 25.99 -34.07
CA VAL A 311 -21.49 26.65 -34.07
C VAL A 311 -21.54 27.77 -33.02
N CYS A 312 -21.06 27.53 -31.79
CA CYS A 312 -20.96 28.57 -30.76
C CYS A 312 -20.11 29.76 -31.24
N ARG A 313 -18.96 29.51 -31.87
CA ARG A 313 -18.11 30.56 -32.43
C ARG A 313 -18.85 31.41 -33.47
N ARG A 314 -19.58 30.77 -34.38
CA ARG A 314 -20.38 31.49 -35.41
C ARG A 314 -21.47 32.36 -34.77
N LEU A 315 -22.21 31.81 -33.80
CA LEU A 315 -23.24 32.55 -33.08
C LEU A 315 -22.66 33.74 -32.29
N GLU A 316 -21.49 33.59 -31.69
CA GLU A 316 -20.80 34.71 -31.05
C GLU A 316 -20.39 35.80 -32.05
N GLU A 317 -19.93 35.42 -33.24
CA GLU A 317 -19.59 36.35 -34.31
C GLU A 317 -20.82 37.11 -34.83
N GLU A 318 -21.95 36.42 -34.98
CA GLU A 318 -23.24 37.02 -35.31
C GLU A 318 -23.69 37.99 -34.22
N LEU A 319 -23.63 37.58 -32.94
CA LEU A 319 -23.97 38.45 -31.79
C LEU A 319 -23.07 39.70 -31.73
N ARG A 320 -21.76 39.54 -31.94
CA ARG A 320 -20.84 40.69 -32.00
C ARG A 320 -21.17 41.61 -33.18
N SER A 321 -21.59 41.06 -34.32
CA SER A 321 -21.98 41.84 -35.49
C SER A 321 -23.29 42.60 -35.26
N LEU A 322 -24.29 41.94 -34.65
CA LEU A 322 -25.54 42.57 -34.23
C LEU A 322 -25.31 43.69 -33.20
N ARG A 323 -24.43 43.47 -32.21
CA ARG A 323 -24.05 44.52 -31.24
C ARG A 323 -23.40 45.73 -31.91
N ARG A 324 -22.49 45.50 -32.87
CA ARG A 324 -21.89 46.59 -33.67
C ARG A 324 -22.95 47.34 -34.46
N TYR A 325 -23.85 46.63 -35.14
CA TYR A 325 -24.95 47.22 -35.90
C TYR A 325 -25.85 48.10 -35.02
N HIS A 326 -26.27 47.59 -33.85
CA HIS A 326 -27.07 48.35 -32.88
C HIS A 326 -26.32 49.57 -32.35
N SER A 327 -25.03 49.44 -32.02
CA SER A 327 -24.20 50.56 -31.55
C SER A 327 -24.08 51.67 -32.61
N THR A 328 -23.93 51.31 -33.89
CA THR A 328 -23.89 52.27 -35.00
C THR A 328 -25.23 52.96 -35.19
N GLN A 329 -26.34 52.22 -35.17
CA GLN A 329 -27.69 52.82 -35.22
C GLN A 329 -27.95 53.77 -34.05
N GLN A 330 -27.53 53.40 -32.84
CA GLN A 330 -27.67 54.24 -31.65
C GLN A 330 -26.84 55.52 -31.75
N SER A 331 -25.61 55.43 -32.30
CA SER A 331 -24.76 56.60 -32.55
C SER A 331 -25.35 57.52 -33.63
N GLN A 332 -25.97 56.96 -34.66
CA GLN A 332 -26.72 57.73 -35.67
C GLN A 332 -27.98 58.39 -35.09
N MET A 333 -28.68 57.74 -34.16
CA MET A 333 -29.79 58.38 -33.44
C MET A 333 -29.32 59.49 -32.49
N GLU A 334 -28.16 59.38 -31.84
CA GLU A 334 -27.59 60.46 -31.02
C GLU A 334 -27.08 61.64 -31.86
N GLU A 335 -26.49 61.39 -33.03
CA GLU A 335 -26.13 62.45 -34.00
C GLU A 335 -27.37 63.13 -34.61
N SER A 336 -28.43 62.36 -34.89
CA SER A 336 -29.73 62.88 -35.31
C SER A 336 -30.50 63.56 -34.17
N GLY A 337 -30.19 63.28 -32.90
CA GLY A 337 -30.85 63.87 -31.73
C GLY A 337 -30.32 65.24 -31.32
N ARG A 338 -29.20 65.70 -31.90
CA ARG A 338 -28.62 67.04 -31.64
C ARG A 338 -29.03 68.11 -32.66
N LYS A 339 -29.77 67.74 -33.70
CA LYS A 339 -30.51 68.67 -34.58
C LYS A 339 -31.91 68.10 -34.78
N GLU A 340 -32.91 68.92 -34.52
CA GLU A 340 -34.33 68.64 -34.76
C GLU A 340 -35.09 68.03 -33.57
N ALA A 341 -35.37 68.93 -32.62
CA ALA A 341 -36.75 69.05 -32.16
C ALA A 341 -37.67 69.34 -33.37
N SER A 342 -38.12 68.31 -34.09
CA SER A 342 -39.39 68.37 -34.81
C SER A 342 -39.79 67.03 -35.44
N SER A 343 -40.89 66.49 -34.90
CA SER A 343 -42.01 65.94 -35.68
C SER A 343 -41.89 64.54 -36.29
N TRP A 344 -43.08 63.94 -36.41
CA TRP A 344 -43.46 62.67 -37.06
C TRP A 344 -43.41 61.47 -36.10
N ALA A 345 -44.41 61.31 -35.23
CA ALA A 345 -45.76 60.81 -35.50
C ALA A 345 -45.79 59.36 -36.02
N SER A 346 -46.35 58.48 -35.18
CA SER A 346 -46.69 57.08 -35.42
C SER A 346 -47.57 56.88 -36.67
N PRO A 347 -47.73 55.63 -37.14
CA PRO A 347 -49.04 55.01 -36.90
C PRO A 347 -49.03 53.48 -36.62
N THR A 348 -49.73 53.12 -35.54
CA THR A 348 -50.75 52.05 -35.41
C THR A 348 -50.57 50.69 -36.13
N GLN A 349 -50.66 49.58 -35.39
CA GLN A 349 -51.88 48.77 -35.18
C GLN A 349 -51.59 47.38 -34.58
N ALA A 350 -52.47 46.96 -33.65
CA ALA A 350 -53.01 45.61 -33.40
C ALA A 350 -52.01 44.47 -33.06
N LYS A 351 -52.27 43.56 -32.11
CA LYS A 351 -53.53 42.93 -31.74
C LYS A 351 -53.30 42.12 -30.45
N GLU A 352 -54.20 42.23 -29.50
CA GLU A 352 -54.28 41.31 -28.35
C GLU A 352 -54.86 39.95 -28.77
N GLY A 353 -54.26 38.87 -28.25
CA GLY A 353 -54.80 37.51 -28.12
C GLY A 353 -54.30 36.46 -29.13
N PRO A 354 -54.36 35.15 -28.82
CA PRO A 354 -54.06 34.42 -27.59
C PRO A 354 -52.74 33.62 -27.71
N VAL A 355 -52.12 33.29 -26.57
CA VAL A 355 -50.89 32.46 -26.50
C VAL A 355 -51.18 31.06 -27.02
N THR A 356 -50.83 30.77 -28.27
CA THR A 356 -50.58 29.41 -28.74
C THR A 356 -49.09 29.13 -28.54
N PRO A 357 -48.71 28.14 -27.71
CA PRO A 357 -47.31 27.77 -27.59
C PRO A 357 -46.85 27.24 -28.95
N THR A 358 -45.77 27.80 -29.47
CA THR A 358 -45.13 27.37 -30.70
C THR A 358 -44.90 25.86 -30.67
N PRO A 359 -45.18 25.11 -31.76
CA PRO A 359 -45.06 23.64 -31.77
C PRO A 359 -43.65 23.14 -31.42
N ALA A 360 -42.63 23.97 -31.64
CA ALA A 360 -41.24 23.71 -31.25
C ALA A 360 -41.01 23.73 -29.72
N LEU A 361 -41.75 24.55 -28.97
CA LEU A 361 -41.66 24.55 -27.51
C LEU A 361 -42.39 23.36 -26.90
N LEU A 362 -43.54 22.98 -27.46
CA LEU A 362 -44.27 21.79 -27.03
C LEU A 362 -43.45 20.51 -27.25
N SER A 363 -42.79 20.37 -28.41
CA SER A 363 -41.92 19.22 -28.68
C SER A 363 -40.69 19.19 -27.76
N ARG A 364 -40.10 20.36 -27.45
CA ARG A 364 -38.98 20.45 -26.51
C ARG A 364 -39.39 20.09 -25.07
N VAL A 365 -40.57 20.53 -24.63
CA VAL A 365 -41.10 20.17 -23.30
C VAL A 365 -41.45 18.69 -23.25
N GLN A 366 -42.03 18.12 -24.30
CA GLN A 366 -42.29 16.68 -24.37
C GLN A 366 -41.00 15.86 -24.31
N LEU A 367 -39.96 16.26 -25.06
CA LEU A 367 -38.65 15.60 -25.03
C LEU A 367 -38.04 15.63 -23.61
N LEU A 368 -37.99 16.81 -22.99
CA LEU A 368 -37.48 16.95 -21.62
C LEU A 368 -38.31 16.14 -20.61
N THR A 369 -39.62 16.00 -20.83
CA THR A 369 -40.48 15.18 -19.97
C THR A 369 -40.16 13.69 -20.14
N THR A 370 -39.88 13.23 -21.36
CA THR A 370 -39.46 11.84 -21.61
C THR A 370 -38.07 11.55 -21.07
N GLU A 371 -37.13 12.48 -21.18
CA GLU A 371 -35.79 12.37 -20.59
C GLU A 371 -35.85 12.37 -19.05
N LEU A 372 -36.69 13.23 -18.45
CA LEU A 372 -36.93 13.23 -17.01
C LEU A 372 -37.55 11.90 -16.54
N GLN A 373 -38.51 11.35 -17.29
CA GLN A 373 -39.09 10.04 -16.96
C GLN A 373 -38.07 8.91 -17.12
N GLY A 374 -37.24 8.93 -18.17
CA GLY A 374 -36.19 7.93 -18.39
C GLY A 374 -35.10 7.97 -17.33
N THR A 375 -34.66 9.17 -16.92
CA THR A 375 -33.70 9.32 -15.83
C THR A 375 -34.30 8.88 -14.48
N LYS A 376 -35.59 9.14 -14.24
CA LYS A 376 -36.30 8.69 -13.05
C LYS A 376 -36.42 7.16 -12.97
N THR A 377 -36.70 6.48 -14.08
CA THR A 377 -36.76 5.01 -14.11
C THR A 377 -35.38 4.40 -13.92
N GLN A 378 -34.34 4.95 -14.54
CA GLN A 378 -32.96 4.53 -14.31
C GLN A 378 -32.55 4.70 -12.84
N LEU A 379 -32.89 5.82 -12.22
CA LEU A 379 -32.62 6.06 -10.80
C LEU A 379 -33.32 5.03 -9.90
N HIS A 380 -34.57 4.67 -10.21
CA HIS A 380 -35.29 3.62 -9.48
C HIS A 380 -34.60 2.26 -9.59
N LEU A 381 -34.18 1.86 -10.79
CA LEU A 381 -33.47 0.60 -11.03
C LEU A 381 -32.13 0.55 -10.29
N VAL A 382 -31.38 1.66 -10.29
CA VAL A 382 -30.12 1.76 -9.55
C VAL A 382 -30.35 1.65 -8.04
N GLN A 383 -31.40 2.29 -7.51
CA GLN A 383 -31.77 2.17 -6.09
C GLN A 383 -32.20 0.75 -5.69
N GLU A 384 -32.87 0.01 -6.57
CA GLU A 384 -33.21 -1.40 -6.32
C GLU A 384 -31.97 -2.29 -6.34
N ALA A 385 -31.07 -2.08 -7.31
CA ALA A 385 -29.79 -2.79 -7.37
C ALA A 385 -28.90 -2.50 -6.14
N GLU A 386 -28.90 -1.25 -5.67
CA GLU A 386 -28.23 -0.85 -4.42
C GLU A 386 -28.83 -1.61 -3.23
N ARG A 387 -30.17 -1.62 -3.09
CA ARG A 387 -30.84 -2.38 -2.02
C ARG A 387 -30.47 -3.86 -2.05
N GLU A 388 -30.51 -4.50 -3.22
CA GLU A 388 -30.13 -5.91 -3.35
C GLU A 388 -28.65 -6.15 -2.96
N ALA A 389 -27.76 -5.25 -3.37
CA ALA A 389 -26.35 -5.31 -2.98
C ALA A 389 -26.17 -5.16 -1.45
N THR A 390 -26.89 -4.23 -0.82
CA THR A 390 -26.84 -4.07 0.66
C THR A 390 -27.35 -5.31 1.40
N GLU A 391 -28.41 -5.96 0.89
CA GLU A 391 -28.90 -7.22 1.48
C GLU A 391 -27.88 -8.36 1.34
N LYS A 392 -27.18 -8.44 0.19
CA LYS A 392 -26.10 -9.41 -0.02
C LYS A 392 -24.95 -9.17 0.96
N VAL A 393 -24.55 -7.90 1.16
CA VAL A 393 -23.52 -7.53 2.14
C VAL A 393 -23.95 -7.94 3.55
N GLN A 394 -25.17 -7.62 3.98
CA GLN A 394 -25.66 -8.02 5.31
C GLN A 394 -25.69 -9.55 5.50
N LYS A 395 -26.05 -10.32 4.46
CA LYS A 395 -25.99 -11.79 4.50
C LYS A 395 -24.55 -12.29 4.67
N LEU A 396 -23.60 -11.70 3.95
CA LEU A 396 -22.18 -12.02 4.06
C LEU A 396 -21.62 -11.63 5.43
N GLU A 397 -21.95 -10.47 5.97
CA GLU A 397 -21.56 -10.05 7.32
C GLU A 397 -22.07 -11.01 8.39
N ARG A 398 -23.33 -11.45 8.30
CA ARG A 398 -23.88 -12.48 9.19
C ARG A 398 -23.14 -13.81 9.06
N LEU A 399 -22.81 -14.24 7.84
CA LEU A 399 -22.05 -15.47 7.60
C LEU A 399 -20.65 -15.36 8.19
N VAL A 400 -19.97 -14.24 7.96
CA VAL A 400 -18.65 -13.94 8.53
C VAL A 400 -18.72 -13.96 10.05
N GLU A 401 -19.75 -13.37 10.67
CA GLU A 401 -19.94 -13.39 12.12
C GLU A 401 -20.18 -14.82 12.64
N VAL A 402 -20.97 -15.63 11.94
CA VAL A 402 -21.16 -17.06 12.27
C VAL A 402 -19.85 -17.83 12.15
N LEU A 403 -19.06 -17.58 11.10
CA LEU A 403 -17.76 -18.22 10.90
C LEU A 403 -16.76 -17.78 11.98
N ARG A 404 -16.71 -16.48 12.31
CA ARG A 404 -15.91 -15.95 13.43
C ARG A 404 -16.29 -16.62 14.74
N LYS A 405 -17.58 -16.80 15.02
CA LYS A 405 -18.04 -17.53 16.20
C LYS A 405 -17.64 -19.01 16.15
N LYS A 406 -17.84 -19.71 15.03
CA LYS A 406 -17.48 -21.14 14.90
C LYS A 406 -15.98 -21.40 15.01
N VAL A 407 -15.16 -20.52 14.44
CA VAL A 407 -13.69 -20.60 14.48
C VAL A 407 -13.16 -20.13 15.84
N GLY A 408 -13.69 -19.03 16.39
CA GLY A 408 -13.25 -18.45 17.66
C GLY A 408 -13.70 -19.20 18.92
N THR A 409 -14.77 -20.00 18.86
CA THR A 409 -15.25 -20.83 20.00
C THR A 409 -14.74 -22.28 19.99
N GLY A 410 -13.82 -22.64 19.10
CA GLY A 410 -13.19 -23.97 19.10
C GLY A 410 -14.13 -25.15 18.80
N SER A 411 -15.39 -24.89 18.40
CA SER A 411 -16.37 -25.93 18.06
C SER A 411 -16.23 -26.40 16.59
N VAL A 412 -15.00 -26.62 16.12
CA VAL A 412 -14.78 -27.45 14.94
C VAL A 412 -14.83 -28.89 15.43
N ARG A 413 -16.03 -29.48 15.46
CA ARG A 413 -16.15 -30.94 15.52
C ARG A 413 -15.60 -31.46 14.20
N THR A 414 -14.33 -31.83 14.20
CA THR A 414 -13.78 -32.78 13.24
C THR A 414 -14.64 -34.04 13.31
N VAL A 415 -15.46 -34.24 12.29
CA VAL A 415 -16.02 -35.55 11.98
C VAL A 415 -14.84 -36.35 11.42
N ILE A 416 -14.33 -37.26 12.23
CA ILE A 416 -13.49 -38.39 11.80
C ILE A 416 -14.43 -39.47 11.30
#